data_AF-A0A9E1U8D9-F1
#
_entry.id   AF-A0A9E1U8D9-F1
#
_cell.length_a   1.000
_cell.length_b   1.000
_cell.length_c   1.000
_cell.angle_alpha   90.00
_cell.angle_beta   90.00
_cell.angle_gamma   90.00
#
_symmetry.space_group_name_H-M   'P 1'
#
loop_
_entity.id
_entity.type
_entity.pdbx_description
1 polymer ?
#
loop_
_entity_poly.entity_id
_entity_poly.type
_entity_poly.pdbx_seq_one_letter_code
_entity_poly.pdbx_strand_id
1 'polypeptide(L)'
;MPKFTHKKQYEASKQELWNWYNSPGAFRRIMPEWEGIIPMNAGVLENDDETIFKVRIGPIRQTWVAKHHSVMPGETFADRMVKGPFGAWNHVHRFESTGDGKTTIYDDVEYKLPLHFLTGWSAGITVLPRMRQMFKYRSTRVNSDLKQIQATAKHPRQKVLVSGSTGMIGLQLCAFLETAGHDVYRLLRPNTKLPADVNSEKVIRWNDLTGEIINGD
;
A
#
# COMPACT_ATOMS: atom_id res chain seq x y z
N MET A 1 2.74 5.38 25.28
CA MET A 1 3.13 6.12 24.06
C MET A 1 1.93 6.90 23.55
N PRO A 2 2.11 8.08 22.91
CA PRO A 2 1.03 8.71 22.16
C PRO A 2 0.34 7.72 21.21
N LYS A 3 -0.98 7.79 21.15
CA LYS A 3 -1.81 6.95 20.29
C LYS A 3 -2.63 7.82 19.33
N PHE A 4 -2.59 7.49 18.06
CA PHE A 4 -3.50 8.00 17.04
C PHE A 4 -4.48 6.89 16.69
N THR A 5 -5.76 7.22 16.59
CA THR A 5 -6.79 6.27 16.19
C THR A 5 -7.55 6.80 14.98
N HIS A 6 -7.91 5.89 14.09
CA HIS A 6 -8.77 6.17 12.94
C HIS A 6 -9.72 4.98 12.77
N LYS A 7 -10.94 5.25 12.32
CA LYS A 7 -11.89 4.18 11.98
C LYS A 7 -12.68 4.55 10.75
N LYS A 8 -12.99 3.54 9.94
CA LYS A 8 -13.83 3.69 8.75
C LYS A 8 -14.65 2.44 8.52
N GLN A 9 -15.97 2.62 8.36
CA GLN A 9 -16.86 1.58 7.86
C GLN A 9 -16.86 1.56 6.33
N TYR A 10 -16.85 0.36 5.76
CA TYR A 10 -16.92 0.05 4.34
C TYR A 10 -18.12 -0.87 4.08
N GLU A 11 -18.75 -0.70 2.92
CA GLU A 11 -19.79 -1.59 2.39
C GLU A 11 -19.13 -2.81 1.72
N ALA A 12 -18.38 -3.59 2.51
CA ALA A 12 -17.68 -4.79 2.09
C ALA A 12 -17.53 -5.76 3.27
N SER A 13 -17.55 -7.06 2.97
CA SER A 13 -17.27 -8.11 3.94
C SER A 13 -15.81 -8.07 4.42
N LYS A 14 -15.54 -8.71 5.57
CA LYS A 14 -14.17 -8.85 6.09
C LYS A 14 -13.24 -9.52 5.07
N GLN A 15 -13.76 -10.53 4.36
CA GLN A 15 -12.99 -11.26 3.36
C GLN A 15 -12.62 -10.39 2.16
N GLU A 16 -13.55 -9.59 1.63
CA GLU A 16 -13.26 -8.67 0.52
C GLU A 16 -12.20 -7.64 0.90
N LEU A 17 -12.33 -7.03 2.09
CA LEU A 17 -11.33 -6.10 2.59
C LEU A 17 -9.97 -6.77 2.82
N TRP A 18 -9.96 -7.95 3.46
CA TRP A 18 -8.73 -8.68 3.69
C TRP A 18 -8.02 -9.02 2.37
N ASN A 19 -8.75 -9.53 1.38
CA ASN A 19 -8.21 -9.84 0.06
C ASN A 19 -7.64 -8.60 -0.60
N TRP A 20 -8.29 -7.44 -0.45
CA TRP A 20 -7.78 -6.18 -0.95
C TRP A 20 -6.47 -5.79 -0.27
N TYR A 21 -6.40 -5.82 1.07
CA TYR A 21 -5.20 -5.47 1.84
C TYR A 21 -4.03 -6.43 1.63
N ASN A 22 -4.32 -7.72 1.43
CA ASN A 22 -3.32 -8.76 1.20
C ASN A 22 -2.89 -8.88 -0.27
N SER A 23 -3.35 -7.99 -1.15
CA SER A 23 -3.00 -8.04 -2.57
C SER A 23 -1.67 -7.30 -2.86
N PRO A 24 -0.93 -7.69 -3.92
CA PRO A 24 0.35 -7.06 -4.27
C PRO A 24 0.26 -5.55 -4.53
N GLY A 25 -0.87 -5.09 -5.09
CA GLY A 25 -1.08 -3.68 -5.39
C GLY A 25 -1.49 -2.83 -4.19
N ALA A 26 -1.91 -3.44 -3.08
CA ALA A 26 -2.54 -2.75 -1.96
C ALA A 26 -1.67 -1.63 -1.39
N PHE A 27 -0.41 -1.96 -1.06
CA PHE A 27 0.55 -1.02 -0.47
C PHE A 27 0.69 0.23 -1.34
N ARG A 28 0.83 0.05 -2.65
CA ARG A 28 0.95 1.15 -3.60
C ARG A 28 -0.30 2.01 -3.70
N ARG A 29 -1.50 1.42 -3.58
CA ARG A 29 -2.78 2.15 -3.61
C ARG A 29 -3.03 3.01 -2.37
N ILE A 30 -2.59 2.55 -1.20
CA ILE A 30 -2.76 3.28 0.07
C ILE A 30 -1.69 4.35 0.31
N MET A 31 -0.56 4.33 -0.42
CA MET A 31 0.49 5.33 -0.27
C MET A 31 0.13 6.63 -1.01
N PRO A 32 -0.06 7.76 -0.30
CA PRO A 32 -0.32 9.02 -0.97
C PRO A 32 0.93 9.56 -1.67
N GLU A 33 0.79 10.00 -2.92
CA GLU A 33 1.93 10.43 -3.75
C GLU A 33 2.68 11.64 -3.18
N TRP A 34 1.99 12.54 -2.47
CA TRP A 34 2.61 13.73 -1.85
C TRP A 34 3.52 13.40 -0.66
N GLU A 35 3.42 12.20 -0.08
CA GLU A 35 4.28 11.79 1.04
C GLU A 35 5.73 11.53 0.59
N GLY A 36 5.96 11.45 -0.73
CA GLY A 36 7.29 11.20 -1.29
C GLY A 36 7.86 9.84 -0.89
N ILE A 37 6.97 8.88 -0.59
CA ILE A 37 7.29 7.50 -0.24
C ILE A 37 7.69 6.75 -1.51
N ILE A 38 8.83 6.07 -1.46
CA ILE A 38 9.31 5.22 -2.54
C ILE A 38 9.31 3.79 -2.02
N PRO A 39 8.30 2.97 -2.40
CA PRO A 39 8.29 1.55 -2.10
C PRO A 39 9.55 0.88 -2.67
N MET A 40 10.19 0.05 -1.86
CA MET A 40 11.34 -0.77 -2.25
C MET A 40 11.00 -2.26 -2.22
N ASN A 41 10.18 -2.67 -1.26
CA ASN A 41 9.59 -3.99 -1.13
C ASN A 41 8.22 -3.86 -0.45
N ALA A 42 7.22 -4.57 -0.94
CA ALA A 42 5.93 -4.70 -0.27
C ALA A 42 5.79 -6.15 0.21
N GLY A 43 5.93 -6.37 1.51
CA GLY A 43 5.80 -7.70 2.10
C GLY A 43 4.35 -8.19 2.04
N VAL A 44 4.18 -9.50 2.03
CA VAL A 44 2.88 -10.15 2.20
C VAL A 44 2.42 -10.02 3.64
N LEU A 45 1.10 -10.11 3.89
CA LEU A 45 0.58 -10.11 5.26
C LEU A 45 0.81 -11.48 5.90
N GLU A 46 2.05 -11.73 6.29
CA GLU A 46 2.50 -12.87 7.08
C GLU A 46 3.36 -12.37 8.24
N ASN A 47 3.39 -13.12 9.34
CA ASN A 47 4.24 -12.73 10.47
C ASN A 47 5.71 -12.73 10.05
N ASP A 48 6.42 -11.73 10.54
CA ASP A 48 7.84 -11.51 10.31
C ASP A 48 8.26 -11.04 8.91
N ASP A 49 7.34 -10.96 7.95
CA ASP A 49 7.66 -10.39 6.64
C ASP A 49 7.84 -8.86 6.70
N GLU A 50 8.62 -8.31 5.75
CA GLU A 50 9.06 -6.93 5.77
C GLU A 50 8.55 -6.09 4.60
N THR A 51 7.95 -4.95 4.93
CA THR A 51 7.66 -3.87 3.97
C THR A 51 8.73 -2.79 4.10
N ILE A 52 9.44 -2.50 3.00
CA ILE A 52 10.59 -1.59 2.98
C ILE A 52 10.28 -0.43 2.04
N PHE A 53 10.47 0.80 2.51
CA PHE A 53 10.26 1.99 1.70
C PHE A 53 11.20 3.12 2.11
N LYS A 54 11.45 4.06 1.20
CA LYS A 54 12.19 5.30 1.52
C LYS A 54 11.21 6.42 1.78
N VAL A 55 11.39 7.12 2.89
CA VAL A 55 10.62 8.32 3.26
C VAL A 55 11.48 9.56 3.12
N ARG A 56 10.89 10.67 2.66
CA ARG A 56 11.56 11.96 2.59
C ARG A 56 11.30 12.77 3.85
N ILE A 57 12.38 13.21 4.50
CA ILE A 57 12.35 14.04 5.71
C ILE A 57 13.23 15.26 5.42
N GLY A 58 12.58 16.36 5.03
CA GLY A 58 13.28 17.54 4.53
C GLY A 58 14.16 17.20 3.31
N PRO A 59 15.47 17.49 3.34
CA PRO A 59 16.39 17.16 2.26
C PRO A 59 16.89 15.71 2.27
N ILE A 60 16.66 14.96 3.35
CA ILE A 60 17.23 13.61 3.55
C ILE A 60 16.20 12.54 3.20
N ARG A 61 16.66 11.43 2.62
CA ARG A 61 15.88 10.20 2.47
C ARG A 61 16.34 9.18 3.50
N GLN A 62 15.40 8.61 4.25
CA GLN A 62 15.68 7.54 5.20
C GLN A 62 14.93 6.27 4.79
N THR A 63 15.56 5.11 5.00
CA THR A 63 14.90 3.82 4.84
C THR A 63 14.03 3.52 6.05
N TRP A 64 12.77 3.22 5.78
CA TRP A 64 11.82 2.62 6.71
C TRP A 64 11.74 1.12 6.45
N VAL A 65 11.90 0.32 7.50
CA VAL A 65 11.67 -1.12 7.51
C VAL A 65 10.55 -1.40 8.49
N ALA A 66 9.40 -1.82 7.97
CA ALA A 66 8.24 -2.23 8.74
C ALA A 66 8.17 -3.76 8.73
N LYS A 67 7.97 -4.36 9.90
CA LYS A 67 7.88 -5.82 10.05
C LYS A 67 6.46 -6.19 10.49
N HIS A 68 5.82 -7.06 9.74
CA HIS A 68 4.46 -7.52 10.02
C HIS A 68 4.44 -8.44 11.24
N HIS A 69 3.41 -8.33 12.06
CA HIS A 69 3.16 -9.23 13.18
C HIS A 69 1.69 -9.27 13.56
N SER A 70 1.32 -10.20 14.45
CA SER A 70 -0.05 -10.40 14.91
C SER A 70 -1.05 -10.57 13.75
N VAL A 71 -0.60 -11.19 12.66
CA VAL A 71 -1.40 -11.44 11.47
C VAL A 71 -2.38 -12.57 11.76
N MET A 72 -3.67 -12.28 11.67
CA MET A 72 -4.77 -13.25 11.70
C MET A 72 -5.67 -12.97 10.49
N PRO A 73 -5.67 -13.85 9.47
CA PRO A 73 -6.43 -13.64 8.25
C PRO A 73 -7.90 -13.30 8.48
N GLY A 74 -8.34 -12.21 7.87
CA GLY A 74 -9.71 -11.69 7.98
C GLY A 74 -10.02 -10.92 9.26
N GLU A 75 -9.12 -10.89 10.24
CA GLU A 75 -9.37 -10.33 11.58
C GLU A 75 -8.46 -9.15 11.91
N THR A 76 -7.14 -9.30 11.75
CA THR A 76 -6.18 -8.25 12.12
C THR A 76 -4.82 -8.47 11.49
N PHE A 77 -4.07 -7.39 11.30
CA PHE A 77 -2.63 -7.44 11.11
C PHE A 77 -2.01 -6.17 11.70
N ALA A 78 -0.71 -6.21 12.00
CA ALA A 78 0.01 -5.06 12.49
C ALA A 78 1.37 -4.92 11.82
N ASP A 79 1.88 -3.71 11.75
CA ASP A 79 3.24 -3.40 11.34
C ASP A 79 3.96 -2.60 12.41
N ARG A 80 5.17 -3.04 12.76
CA ARG A 80 6.07 -2.29 13.64
C ARG A 80 7.29 -1.83 12.87
N MET A 81 7.72 -0.61 13.12
CA MET A 81 8.94 -0.09 12.53
C MET A 81 10.16 -0.66 13.24
N VAL A 82 10.99 -1.40 12.49
CA VAL A 82 12.29 -1.92 12.94
C VAL A 82 13.38 -0.87 12.73
N LYS A 83 13.29 -0.14 11.62
CA LYS A 83 14.20 0.95 11.27
C LYS A 83 13.41 2.08 10.65
N GLY A 84 13.69 3.32 11.04
CA GLY A 84 13.06 4.48 10.44
C GLY A 84 13.19 5.72 11.30
N PRO A 85 12.44 6.78 10.98
CA PRO A 85 12.63 8.10 11.56
C PRO A 85 11.90 8.32 12.88
N PHE A 86 10.97 7.44 13.25
CA PHE A 86 10.31 7.51 14.54
C PHE A 86 11.21 6.89 15.62
N GLY A 87 11.03 7.29 16.87
CA GLY A 87 11.60 6.57 18.01
C GLY A 87 10.94 5.22 18.25
N ALA A 88 9.68 5.08 17.84
CA ALA A 88 8.92 3.82 17.77
C ALA A 88 7.68 4.05 16.90
N TRP A 89 7.21 3.01 16.22
CA TRP A 89 5.96 3.00 15.48
C TRP A 89 5.40 1.58 15.49
N ASN A 90 4.13 1.46 15.85
CA ASN A 90 3.37 0.22 15.84
C ASN A 90 1.95 0.56 15.38
N HIS A 91 1.54 0.05 14.22
CA HIS A 91 0.23 0.28 13.63
C HIS A 91 -0.52 -1.04 13.56
N VAL A 92 -1.67 -1.10 14.24
CA VAL A 92 -2.57 -2.26 14.24
C VAL A 92 -3.81 -1.95 13.41
N HIS A 93 -4.14 -2.85 12.50
CA HIS A 93 -5.36 -2.87 11.71
C HIS A 93 -6.28 -3.97 12.21
N ARG A 94 -7.50 -3.64 12.66
CA ARG A 94 -8.53 -4.62 13.07
C ARG A 94 -9.77 -4.53 12.20
N PHE A 95 -10.28 -5.67 11.77
CA PHE A 95 -11.45 -5.80 10.90
C PHE A 95 -12.63 -6.35 11.72
N GLU A 96 -13.67 -5.55 11.91
CA GLU A 96 -14.86 -5.94 12.66
C GLU A 96 -16.08 -5.94 11.73
N SER A 97 -16.72 -7.10 11.59
CA SER A 97 -17.99 -7.20 10.85
C SER A 97 -19.08 -6.51 11.67
N THR A 98 -19.82 -5.60 11.04
CA THR A 98 -20.96 -4.93 11.69
C THR A 98 -22.31 -5.50 11.23
N GLY A 99 -22.29 -6.63 10.51
CA GLY A 99 -23.49 -7.19 9.85
C GLY A 99 -23.74 -6.58 8.47
N ASP A 100 -24.70 -7.17 7.75
CA ASP A 100 -25.22 -6.68 6.44
C ASP A 100 -24.16 -6.44 5.36
N GLY A 101 -23.10 -7.27 5.35
CA GLY A 101 -22.00 -7.12 4.39
C GLY A 101 -21.13 -5.87 4.64
N LYS A 102 -21.18 -5.30 5.84
CA LYS A 102 -20.39 -4.12 6.24
C LYS A 102 -19.30 -4.51 7.22
N THR A 103 -18.16 -3.83 7.10
CA THR A 103 -17.02 -4.03 7.98
C THR A 103 -16.44 -2.68 8.38
N THR A 104 -16.13 -2.54 9.67
CA THR A 104 -15.36 -1.40 10.18
C THR A 104 -13.91 -1.80 10.35
N ILE A 105 -13.01 -1.00 9.77
CA ILE A 105 -11.59 -1.09 10.08
C ILE A 105 -11.27 -0.09 11.18
N TYR A 106 -10.57 -0.56 12.20
CA TYR A 106 -9.97 0.26 13.25
C TYR A 106 -8.46 0.25 13.06
N ASP A 107 -7.91 1.45 12.93
CA ASP A 107 -6.48 1.71 12.85
C ASP A 107 -6.00 2.33 14.16
N ASP A 108 -5.11 1.63 14.84
CA ASP A 108 -4.51 2.07 16.10
C ASP A 108 -3.00 2.23 15.89
N VAL A 109 -2.50 3.47 15.90
CA VAL A 109 -1.07 3.77 15.75
C VAL A 109 -0.49 4.26 17.06
N GLU A 110 0.40 3.47 17.63
CA GLU A 110 1.25 3.89 18.73
C GLU A 110 2.59 4.36 18.18
N TYR A 111 3.00 5.57 18.54
CA TYR A 111 4.22 6.14 18.01
C TYR A 111 5.00 6.91 19.08
N LYS A 112 6.31 7.00 18.88
CA LYS A 112 7.22 7.84 19.65
C LYS A 112 7.99 8.70 18.67
N LEU A 113 7.98 10.00 18.87
CA LEU A 113 8.78 10.92 18.06
C LEU A 113 10.28 10.72 18.37
N PRO A 114 11.18 10.88 17.40
CA PRO A 114 12.62 10.79 17.61
C PRO A 114 13.11 11.84 18.62
N LEU A 115 14.09 11.47 19.45
CA LEU A 115 14.62 12.29 20.56
C LEU A 115 15.21 13.64 20.10
N HIS A 116 15.64 13.78 18.84
CA HIS A 116 16.18 15.04 18.32
C HIS A 116 15.12 16.08 17.95
N PHE A 117 13.83 15.73 17.94
CA PHE A 117 12.73 16.67 17.70
C PHE A 117 12.24 17.35 19.01
N LEU A 118 13.07 17.33 20.06
CA LEU A 118 12.86 18.07 21.31
C LEU A 118 12.89 19.60 21.15
N THR A 119 13.12 20.13 19.94
CA THR A 119 12.83 21.55 19.64
C THR A 119 11.33 21.75 19.39
N GLY A 120 10.56 21.77 20.48
CA GLY A 120 9.31 22.51 20.58
C GLY A 120 8.01 21.70 20.50
N TRP A 121 7.07 22.09 21.38
CA TRP A 121 5.61 22.17 21.23
C TRP A 121 4.95 21.97 19.83
N SER A 122 5.66 22.13 18.72
CA SER A 122 5.18 22.05 17.34
C SER A 122 5.24 20.64 16.71
N ALA A 123 6.04 19.71 17.23
CA ALA A 123 6.15 18.37 16.63
C ALA A 123 4.84 17.55 16.74
N GLY A 124 4.11 17.67 17.87
CA GLY A 124 2.78 17.08 18.03
C GLY A 124 1.69 17.77 17.19
N ILE A 125 1.84 19.09 16.97
CA ILE A 125 0.91 19.90 16.16
C ILE A 125 1.05 19.57 14.66
N THR A 126 2.23 19.13 14.22
CA THR A 126 2.50 18.85 12.80
C THR A 126 2.21 17.39 12.39
N VAL A 127 2.44 16.41 13.28
CA VAL A 127 2.27 14.99 12.95
C VAL A 127 0.80 14.56 12.89
N LEU A 128 -0.03 14.98 13.85
CA LEU A 128 -1.43 14.55 13.89
C LEU A 128 -2.26 14.99 12.67
N PRO A 129 -2.19 16.24 12.17
CA PRO A 129 -2.89 16.62 10.94
C PRO A 129 -2.43 15.81 9.73
N ARG A 130 -1.12 15.55 9.60
CA ARG A 130 -0.57 14.73 8.51
C ARG A 130 -1.04 13.28 8.60
N MET A 131 -1.06 12.69 9.80
CA MET A 131 -1.65 11.36 10.03
C MET A 131 -3.14 11.35 9.65
N ARG A 132 -3.94 12.31 10.12
CA ARG A 132 -5.36 12.41 9.75
C ARG A 132 -5.56 12.50 8.24
N GLN A 133 -4.76 13.31 7.56
CA GLN A 133 -4.81 13.45 6.10
C GLN A 133 -4.45 12.13 5.39
N MET A 134 -3.36 11.48 5.82
CA MET A 134 -2.92 10.19 5.28
C MET A 134 -3.99 9.12 5.48
N PHE A 135 -4.53 8.94 6.68
CA PHE A 135 -5.57 7.95 6.96
C PHE A 135 -6.89 8.24 6.24
N LYS A 136 -7.26 9.52 6.10
CA LYS A 136 -8.42 9.92 5.27
C LYS A 136 -8.21 9.52 3.81
N TYR A 137 -7.04 9.78 3.23
CA TYR A 137 -6.72 9.36 1.87
C TYR A 137 -6.79 7.85 1.71
N ARG A 138 -6.17 7.10 2.62
CA ARG A 138 -6.19 5.62 2.62
C ARG A 138 -7.62 5.11 2.61
N SER A 139 -8.46 5.62 3.51
CA SER A 139 -9.88 5.24 3.55
C SER A 139 -10.65 5.59 2.29
N THR A 140 -10.42 6.77 1.71
CA THR A 140 -11.04 7.15 0.44
C THR A 140 -10.60 6.20 -0.68
N ARG A 141 -9.31 5.88 -0.76
CA ARG A 141 -8.76 4.97 -1.80
C ARG A 141 -9.33 3.57 -1.69
N VAL A 142 -9.27 2.95 -0.51
CA VAL A 142 -9.83 1.62 -0.26
C VAL A 142 -11.32 1.58 -0.63
N ASN A 143 -12.09 2.57 -0.19
CA ASN A 143 -13.52 2.64 -0.48
C ASN A 143 -13.82 2.80 -1.97
N SER A 144 -13.07 3.65 -2.67
CA SER A 144 -13.21 3.83 -4.11
C SER A 144 -12.85 2.58 -4.90
N ASP A 145 -11.78 1.89 -4.52
CA ASP A 145 -11.32 0.68 -5.20
C ASP A 145 -12.33 -0.46 -5.00
N LEU A 146 -12.77 -0.70 -3.77
CA LEU A 146 -13.78 -1.72 -3.46
C LEU A 146 -15.07 -1.49 -4.23
N LYS A 147 -15.57 -0.24 -4.29
CA LYS A 147 -16.77 0.08 -5.05
C LYS A 147 -16.66 -0.34 -6.52
N GLN A 148 -15.52 -0.10 -7.15
CA GLN A 148 -15.30 -0.47 -8.56
C GLN A 148 -15.08 -1.98 -8.74
N ILE A 149 -14.37 -2.62 -7.81
CA ILE A 149 -14.19 -4.08 -7.80
C ILE A 149 -15.55 -4.78 -7.67
N GLN A 150 -16.40 -4.33 -6.75
CA GLN A 150 -17.74 -4.86 -6.54
C GLN A 150 -18.65 -4.64 -7.75
N ALA A 151 -18.61 -3.45 -8.37
CA ALA A 151 -19.39 -3.17 -9.58
C ALA A 151 -19.05 -4.11 -10.75
N THR A 152 -17.84 -4.68 -10.74
CA THR A 152 -17.35 -5.61 -11.76
C THR A 152 -17.24 -7.05 -11.27
N ALA A 153 -17.73 -7.37 -10.06
CA ALA A 153 -17.52 -8.67 -9.42
C ALA A 153 -18.05 -9.86 -10.23
N LYS A 154 -19.11 -9.65 -11.01
CA LYS A 154 -19.71 -10.67 -11.90
C LYS A 154 -18.83 -11.09 -13.08
N HIS A 155 -17.80 -10.31 -13.40
CA HIS A 155 -16.91 -10.60 -14.51
C HIS A 155 -15.72 -11.47 -14.03
N PRO A 156 -15.25 -12.41 -14.87
CA PRO A 156 -14.10 -13.22 -14.52
C PRO A 156 -12.85 -12.35 -14.38
N ARG A 157 -11.94 -12.78 -13.50
CA ARG A 157 -10.59 -12.18 -13.45
C ARG A 157 -9.90 -12.45 -14.77
N GLN A 158 -9.10 -11.47 -15.20
CA GLN A 158 -8.44 -11.49 -16.51
C GLN A 158 -6.93 -11.47 -16.36
N LYS A 159 -6.23 -12.00 -17.36
CA LYS A 159 -4.83 -11.70 -17.61
C LYS A 159 -4.75 -10.42 -18.43
N VAL A 160 -4.06 -9.40 -17.92
CA VAL A 160 -4.06 -8.04 -18.50
C VAL A 160 -2.62 -7.62 -18.78
N LEU A 161 -2.28 -7.42 -20.06
CA LEU A 161 -1.00 -6.86 -20.47
C LEU A 161 -1.12 -5.33 -20.57
N VAL A 162 -0.25 -4.60 -19.88
CA VAL A 162 -0.30 -3.13 -19.79
C VAL A 162 1.01 -2.51 -20.30
N SER A 163 0.91 -1.71 -21.38
CA SER A 163 1.98 -0.81 -21.81
C SER A 163 1.93 0.50 -21.01
N GLY A 164 3.06 1.21 -20.90
CA GLY A 164 3.14 2.42 -20.07
C GLY A 164 2.93 2.17 -18.56
N SER A 165 3.07 0.91 -18.13
CA SER A 165 2.78 0.43 -16.77
C SER A 165 3.68 0.99 -15.66
N THR A 166 4.75 1.70 -16.01
CA THR A 166 5.65 2.38 -15.06
C THR A 166 5.40 3.89 -14.98
N GLY A 167 4.52 4.43 -15.82
CA GLY A 167 4.14 5.84 -15.80
C GLY A 167 3.15 6.15 -14.65
N MET A 168 2.86 7.44 -14.45
CA MET A 168 1.99 7.92 -13.37
C MET A 168 0.63 7.19 -13.33
N ILE A 169 -0.02 7.05 -14.49
CA ILE A 169 -1.34 6.39 -14.60
C ILE A 169 -1.18 4.87 -14.58
N GLY A 170 -0.30 4.33 -15.43
CA GLY A 170 -0.15 2.89 -15.61
C GLY A 170 0.25 2.17 -14.32
N LEU A 171 1.09 2.79 -13.49
CA LEU A 171 1.55 2.22 -12.23
C LEU A 171 0.40 2.08 -11.22
N GLN A 172 -0.46 3.09 -11.12
CA GLN A 172 -1.65 3.07 -10.27
C GLN A 172 -2.75 2.15 -10.81
N LEU A 173 -2.92 2.09 -12.14
CA LEU A 173 -3.86 1.18 -12.79
C LEU A 173 -3.48 -0.29 -12.56
N CYS A 174 -2.21 -0.64 -12.75
CA CYS A 174 -1.74 -2.01 -12.52
C CYS A 174 -1.96 -2.41 -11.05
N ALA A 175 -1.61 -1.54 -10.10
CA ALA A 175 -1.84 -1.79 -8.68
C ALA A 175 -3.34 -1.98 -8.36
N PHE A 176 -4.23 -1.20 -8.99
CA PHE A 176 -5.67 -1.38 -8.84
C PHE A 176 -6.13 -2.75 -9.40
N LEU A 177 -5.69 -3.12 -10.60
CA LEU A 177 -6.02 -4.40 -11.21
C LEU A 177 -5.50 -5.60 -10.37
N GLU A 178 -4.31 -5.48 -9.80
CA GLU A 178 -3.74 -6.45 -8.86
C GLU A 178 -4.62 -6.56 -7.59
N THR A 179 -5.09 -5.44 -7.02
CA THR A 179 -6.03 -5.46 -5.87
C THR A 179 -7.40 -6.04 -6.21
N ALA A 180 -7.78 -5.95 -7.47
CA ALA A 180 -8.99 -6.56 -8.02
C ALA A 180 -8.78 -8.04 -8.37
N GLY A 181 -7.59 -8.62 -8.14
CA GLY A 181 -7.28 -10.03 -8.39
C GLY A 181 -7.05 -10.38 -9.86
N HIS A 182 -6.77 -9.41 -10.73
CA HIS A 182 -6.34 -9.68 -12.11
C HIS A 182 -4.87 -10.13 -12.15
N ASP A 183 -4.54 -10.90 -13.17
CA ASP A 183 -3.17 -11.34 -13.45
C ASP A 183 -2.49 -10.31 -14.38
N VAL A 184 -1.76 -9.36 -13.80
CA VAL A 184 -1.22 -8.20 -14.52
C VAL A 184 0.19 -8.48 -15.04
N TYR A 185 0.39 -8.29 -16.34
CA TYR A 185 1.68 -8.34 -17.02
C TYR A 185 2.04 -6.94 -17.51
N ARG A 186 3.34 -6.64 -17.49
CA ARG A 186 3.85 -5.30 -17.81
C ARG A 186 4.69 -5.36 -19.07
N LEU A 187 4.23 -4.65 -20.11
CA LEU A 187 4.93 -4.50 -21.37
C LEU A 187 5.90 -3.31 -21.29
N LEU A 188 7.20 -3.58 -21.25
CA LEU A 188 8.25 -2.58 -21.03
C LEU A 188 9.12 -2.36 -22.27
N ARG A 189 9.46 -1.10 -22.54
CA ARG A 189 10.52 -0.75 -23.49
C ARG A 189 11.90 -1.20 -22.99
N PRO A 190 12.92 -1.33 -23.85
CA PRO A 190 14.21 -1.92 -23.49
C PRO A 190 14.86 -1.19 -22.31
N ASN A 191 14.82 0.15 -22.32
CA ASN A 191 15.46 1.00 -21.32
C ASN A 191 14.55 1.37 -20.13
N THR A 192 13.32 0.86 -20.08
CA THR A 192 12.41 1.17 -18.97
C THR A 192 12.84 0.43 -17.71
N LYS A 193 13.06 1.20 -16.63
CA LYS A 193 13.31 0.68 -15.29
C LYS A 193 12.00 0.39 -14.59
N LEU A 194 11.89 -0.83 -14.06
CA LEU A 194 10.75 -1.22 -13.24
C LEU A 194 10.93 -0.65 -11.81
N PRO A 195 9.87 -0.14 -11.17
CA PRO A 195 9.91 0.19 -9.74
C PRO A 195 10.27 -1.05 -8.90
N ALA A 196 11.01 -0.85 -7.81
CA ALA A 196 11.61 -1.95 -7.03
C ALA A 196 10.57 -2.83 -6.30
N ASP A 197 9.42 -2.28 -5.95
CA ASP A 197 8.31 -2.97 -5.29
C ASP A 197 7.40 -3.75 -6.24
N VAL A 198 7.61 -3.63 -7.55
CA VAL A 198 6.76 -4.30 -8.54
C VAL A 198 7.37 -5.65 -8.88
N ASN A 199 6.52 -6.69 -8.94
CA ASN A 199 6.94 -8.04 -9.32
C ASN A 199 7.59 -8.05 -10.71
N SER A 200 8.87 -8.44 -10.75
CA SER A 200 9.69 -8.52 -11.97
C SER A 200 9.44 -9.75 -12.83
N GLU A 201 8.78 -10.77 -12.31
CA GLU A 201 8.49 -12.02 -13.02
C GLU A 201 7.41 -11.84 -14.09
N LYS A 202 6.52 -10.86 -13.94
CA LYS A 202 5.41 -10.59 -14.86
C LYS A 202 5.72 -9.43 -15.81
N VAL A 203 6.88 -9.51 -16.47
CA VAL A 203 7.40 -8.48 -17.36
C VAL A 203 7.73 -9.09 -18.72
N ILE A 204 7.22 -8.43 -19.77
CA ILE A 204 7.58 -8.69 -21.16
C ILE A 204 8.31 -7.46 -21.68
N ARG A 205 9.51 -7.62 -22.22
CA ARG A 205 10.22 -6.52 -22.87
C ARG A 205 10.08 -6.61 -24.37
N TRP A 206 9.82 -5.48 -24.99
CA TRP A 206 9.67 -5.37 -26.43
C TRP A 206 10.39 -4.12 -26.94
N ASN A 207 10.76 -4.16 -28.21
CA ASN A 207 11.25 -3.01 -28.95
C ASN A 207 10.05 -2.29 -29.56
N ASP A 208 9.75 -1.09 -29.07
CA ASP A 208 8.62 -0.28 -29.51
C ASP A 208 8.80 0.33 -30.92
N LEU A 209 10.00 0.24 -31.50
CA LEU A 209 10.29 0.68 -32.87
C LEU A 209 10.16 -0.46 -33.88
N THR A 210 10.58 -1.68 -33.53
CA THR A 210 10.55 -2.84 -34.44
C THR A 210 9.33 -3.73 -34.24
N GLY A 211 8.69 -3.66 -33.06
CA GLY A 211 7.58 -4.53 -32.68
C GLY A 211 8.01 -5.91 -32.14
N GLU A 212 9.31 -6.17 -32.03
CA GLU A 212 9.85 -7.46 -31.61
C GLU A 212 9.81 -7.63 -30.08
N ILE A 213 9.47 -8.83 -29.62
CA ILE A 213 9.63 -9.24 -28.21
C ILE A 213 11.10 -9.59 -27.97
N ILE A 214 11.70 -8.97 -26.96
CA ILE A 214 13.10 -9.16 -26.58
C ILE A 214 13.22 -10.28 -25.55
N ASN A 215 12.34 -10.30 -24.54
CA ASN A 215 12.25 -11.36 -23.54
C ASN A 215 10.91 -11.35 -22.79
N GLY A 216 10.59 -12.48 -22.15
CA GLY A 216 9.32 -12.75 -21.46
C GLY A 216 8.31 -13.47 -22.36
N ASP A 217 7.44 -14.27 -21.74
CA ASP A 217 6.40 -15.10 -22.39
C ASP A 217 4.99 -14.72 -21.91
#